data_AF-A0A1X4IZD9-F1
#
_entry.id   AF-A0A1X4IZD9-F1
#
_cell.length_a   1.000
_cell.length_b   1.000
_cell.length_c   1.000
_cell.angle_alpha   90.00
_cell.angle_beta   90.00
_cell.angle_gamma   90.00
#
_symmetry.space_group_name_H-M   'P 1'
#
loop_
_entity.id
_entity.type
_entity.pdbx_description
1 polymer ?
#
loop_
_entity_poly.entity_id
_entity_poly.type
_entity_poly.pdbx_seq_one_letter_code
_entity_poly.pdbx_strand_id
1 'polypeptide(L)' 'MAEGPINLNRARKARARAAAKVQADSNAVKFGRSKVERNIDADKAARDAQHLDGHHRDRPE' A
#
# COMPACT_ATOMS: atom_id res chain seq x y z
N MET A 1 30.96 2.20 29.31
CA MET A 1 30.81 1.04 28.41
C MET A 1 29.74 0.15 29.03
N ALA A 2 28.81 -0.42 28.26
CA ALA A 2 27.69 -1.16 28.84
C ALA A 2 28.17 -2.49 29.43
N GLU A 3 28.55 -2.47 30.70
CA GLU A 3 29.06 -3.59 31.48
C GLU A 3 27.90 -4.18 32.28
N GLY A 4 27.19 -5.11 31.66
CA GLY A 4 26.03 -5.80 32.24
C GLY A 4 25.36 -6.75 31.25
N PRO A 5 24.69 -7.81 31.73
CA PRO A 5 24.14 -8.85 30.87
C PRO A 5 23.10 -8.29 29.89
N ILE A 6 23.32 -8.52 28.58
CA ILE A 6 22.42 -8.05 27.52
C ILE A 6 21.18 -8.93 27.45
N ASN A 7 20.00 -8.31 27.50
CA ASN A 7 18.74 -9.00 27.30
C ASN A 7 18.53 -9.32 25.80
N LEU A 8 18.80 -10.58 25.44
CA LEU A 8 18.68 -11.08 24.07
C LEU A 8 17.26 -10.99 23.50
N ASN A 9 16.22 -11.04 24.34
CA ASN A 9 14.84 -10.86 23.90
C ASN A 9 14.59 -9.44 23.41
N ARG A 10 15.12 -8.42 24.09
CA ARG A 10 15.04 -7.02 23.64
C ARG A 10 15.76 -6.84 22.31
N ALA A 11 16.95 -7.42 22.15
CA ALA A 11 17.72 -7.37 20.91
C ALA A 11 16.97 -8.05 19.74
N ARG A 12 16.39 -9.23 19.95
CA ARG A 12 15.57 -9.93 18.95
C ARG A 12 14.35 -9.11 18.54
N LYS A 13 13.62 -8.55 19.51
CA LYS A 13 12.46 -7.68 19.24
C LYS A 13 12.84 -6.40 18.52
N ALA A 14 14.03 -5.85 18.78
CA ALA A 14 14.54 -4.69 18.04
C ALA A 14 14.82 -5.04 16.57
N ARG A 15 15.50 -6.16 16.31
CA ARG A 15 15.76 -6.66 14.95
C ARG A 15 14.46 -6.94 14.17
N ALA A 16 13.49 -7.60 14.80
CA ALA A 16 12.20 -7.87 14.18
C ALA A 16 11.44 -6.59 13.80
N ARG A 17 11.44 -5.59 14.68
CA ARG A 17 10.83 -4.28 14.40
C ARG A 17 11.54 -3.53 13.29
N ALA A 18 12.87 -3.58 13.24
CA ALA A 18 13.65 -2.97 12.17
C ALA A 18 13.34 -3.63 10.80
N ALA A 19 13.29 -4.96 10.74
CA ALA A 19 12.92 -5.68 9.53
C ALA A 19 11.50 -5.34 9.05
N ALA A 20 10.53 -5.29 9.98
CA ALA A 20 9.16 -4.91 9.67
C ALA A 20 9.06 -3.48 9.10
N LYS A 21 9.84 -2.53 9.63
CA LYS A 21 9.88 -1.15 9.14
C LYS A 21 10.39 -1.08 7.70
N VAL A 22 11.50 -1.77 7.38
CA VAL A 22 12.04 -1.82 6.01
C VAL A 22 11.02 -2.40 5.03
N GLN A 23 10.30 -3.47 5.42
CA GLN A 23 9.25 -4.04 4.59
C GLN A 23 8.09 -3.05 4.38
N ALA A 24 7.66 -2.38 5.45
CA ALA A 24 6.61 -1.35 5.38
C ALA A 24 7.00 -0.19 4.46
N ASP A 25 8.22 0.32 4.56
CA ASP A 25 8.74 1.38 3.70
C ASP A 25 8.79 0.90 2.23
N SER A 26 9.22 -0.34 1.99
CA SER A 26 9.20 -0.92 0.64
C SER A 26 7.79 -1.06 0.07
N ASN A 27 6.82 -1.40 0.91
CA ASN A 27 5.41 -1.51 0.52
C ASN A 27 4.77 -0.13 0.34
N ALA A 28 5.15 0.86 1.12
CA ALA A 28 4.72 2.24 0.95
C ALA A 28 5.28 2.84 -0.34
N VAL A 29 6.47 2.44 -0.80
CA VAL A 29 6.98 2.84 -2.12
C VAL A 29 6.28 2.07 -3.24
N LYS A 30 6.17 0.74 -3.11
CA LYS A 30 5.61 -0.13 -4.17
C LYS A 30 4.11 0.03 -4.35
N PHE A 31 3.39 0.23 -3.25
CA PHE A 31 1.92 0.31 -3.20
C PHE A 31 1.46 1.67 -2.68
N GLY A 32 2.28 2.72 -2.84
CA GLY A 32 2.14 4.04 -2.22
C GLY A 32 0.88 4.83 -2.51
N ARG A 33 -0.09 4.26 -3.22
CA ARG A 33 -1.44 4.80 -3.24
C ARG A 33 -2.16 4.36 -1.97
N SER A 34 -2.52 5.34 -1.15
CA SER A 34 -3.41 5.15 -0.02
C SER A 34 -4.72 4.50 -0.48
N LYS A 35 -5.42 3.84 0.44
CA LYS A 35 -6.75 3.24 0.14
C LYS A 35 -7.72 4.29 -0.42
N VAL A 36 -7.63 5.53 0.06
CA VAL A 36 -8.46 6.65 -0.40
C VAL A 36 -8.14 7.02 -1.85
N GLU A 37 -6.86 7.17 -2.19
CA GLU A 37 -6.44 7.46 -3.57
C GLU A 37 -6.82 6.33 -4.54
N ARG A 38 -6.67 5.07 -4.13
CA ARG A 38 -7.11 3.93 -4.94
C ARG A 38 -8.61 3.94 -5.21
N ASN A 39 -9.42 4.31 -4.22
CA ASN A 39 -10.86 4.42 -4.40
C ASN A 39 -11.22 5.58 -5.33
N ILE A 40 -10.58 6.74 -5.18
CA ILE A 40 -10.80 7.90 -6.06
C ILE A 40 -10.42 7.55 -7.51
N ASP A 41 -9.30 6.87 -7.73
CA ASP A 41 -8.89 6.40 -9.05
C ASP A 41 -9.89 5.40 -9.64
N ALA A 42 -10.38 4.46 -8.83
CA ALA A 42 -11.38 3.48 -9.26
C ALA A 42 -12.71 4.15 -9.65
N ASP A 43 -13.17 5.11 -8.84
CA ASP A 43 -14.40 5.86 -9.12
C ASP A 43 -14.28 6.71 -10.39
N LYS A 44 -13.12 7.33 -10.62
CA LYS A 44 -12.83 8.07 -11.86
C LYS A 44 -12.86 7.13 -13.06
N ALA A 45 -12.15 6.00 -12.99
CA ALA A 45 -12.13 5.02 -14.07
C ALA A 45 -13.53 4.46 -14.40
N ALA A 46 -14.36 4.23 -13.38
CA ALA A 46 -15.74 3.78 -13.57
C ALA A 46 -16.61 4.85 -14.27
N ARG A 47 -16.46 6.13 -13.88
CA ARG A 47 -17.16 7.24 -14.55
C ARG A 47 -16.73 7.40 -15.99
N ASP A 48 -15.43 7.31 -16.26
CA ASP A 48 -14.89 7.42 -17.62
C ASP A 48 -15.40 6.25 -18.49
N ALA A 49 -15.42 5.03 -17.95
CA ALA A 49 -15.97 3.87 -18.64
C ALA A 49 -17.47 4.04 -18.97
N GLN A 50 -18.28 4.50 -18.01
CA GLN A 50 -19.70 4.79 -18.23
C GLN A 50 -19.90 5.90 -19.27
N HIS A 51 -19.07 6.94 -19.23
CA HIS A 51 -19.13 8.03 -20.20
C HIS A 51 -18.85 7.51 -21.61
N LEU A 52 -17.80 6.71 -21.78
CA LEU A 52 -17.44 6.11 -23.06
C LEU A 52 -18.51 5.14 -23.58
N ASP A 53 -19.07 4.31 -22.69
CA ASP A 53 -20.16 3.39 -23.03
C ASP A 53 -21.42 4.13 -23.50
N GLY A 54 -21.75 5.28 -22.90
CA GLY A 54 -22.85 6.13 -23.35
C GLY A 54 -22.64 6.73 -24.76
N HIS A 55 -21.40 6.80 -25.25
CA HIS A 55 -21.07 7.25 -26.60
C HIS A 55 -20.82 6.10 -27.58
N HIS A 56 -20.94 4.84 -27.13
CA HIS A 56 -20.68 3.68 -27.97
C HIS A 56 -21.84 3.45 -28.94
N ARG A 57 -21.55 3.49 -30.25
CA ARG A 57 -22.57 3.38 -31.31
C ARG A 57 -23.03 1.95 -31.58
N ASP A 58 -22.22 0.95 -31.21
CA ASP A 58 -22.48 -0.46 -31.52
C ASP A 58 -22.96 -1.25 -30.29
N ARG A 59 -23.71 -0.65 -29.37
CA ARG A 59 -24.25 -1.39 -28.21
C ARG A 59 -25.39 -2.29 -28.70
N PRO A 60 -25.22 -3.63 -28.79
CA PRO A 60 -26.35 -4.52 -29.05
C PRO A 60 -27.19 -4.55 -27.77
N GLU A 61 -28.50 -4.37 -27.90
CA GLU A 61 -29.44 -4.54 -26.78
C GLU A 61 -29.45 -5.97 -26.24
#